data_AF-A0A381KQM6-F1
#
_entry.id   AF-A0A381KQM6-F1
#
_cell.length_a   1.000
_cell.length_b   1.000
_cell.length_c   1.000
_cell.angle_alpha   90.00
_cell.angle_beta   90.00
_cell.angle_gamma   90.00
#
_symmetry.space_group_name_H-M   'P 1'
#
loop_
_entity.id
_entity.type
_entity.pdbx_description
1 polymer ?
#
loop_
_entity_poly.entity_id
_entity_poly.type
_entity_poly.pdbx_seq_one_letter_code
_entity_poly.pdbx_strand_id
1 'polypeptide(L)'
;MPLGRMVENEQQQLSELLQRLEQRVVGQRHALSTIATQIRINRANMSDPLKPTGVYMLAGPSGVGKTETALVLAGLLYGGEQSLVTINMSEYQEAHSVSGLKGSPPGYVGYGQGGVLTEAVKRNPYSWSCLTEVEKAHPDVMELFIRYSTKA
;
A
#
# COMPACT_ATOMS: atom_id res chain seq x y z
N MET A 1 23.52 -10.01 -10.74
CA MET A 1 23.87 -10.01 -9.30
C MET A 1 23.51 -11.37 -8.72
N PRO A 2 24.30 -11.97 -7.80
CA PRO A 2 24.09 -13.35 -7.36
C PRO A 2 22.87 -13.44 -6.42
N LEU A 3 21.93 -14.32 -6.76
CA LEU A 3 20.64 -14.50 -6.07
C LEU A 3 20.80 -14.82 -4.57
N GLY A 4 21.84 -15.57 -4.18
CA GLY A 4 22.10 -15.92 -2.77
C GLY A 4 22.33 -14.71 -1.86
N ARG A 5 23.09 -13.70 -2.32
CA ARG A 5 23.30 -12.45 -1.55
C ARG A 5 22.02 -11.61 -1.45
N MET A 6 21.09 -11.72 -2.40
CA MET A 6 19.82 -10.99 -2.35
C MET A 6 18.84 -11.62 -1.35
N VAL A 7 18.80 -12.96 -1.29
CA VAL A 7 17.94 -13.70 -0.35
C VAL A 7 18.40 -13.56 1.10
N GLU A 8 19.72 -13.65 1.36
CA GLU A 8 20.27 -13.41 2.71
C GLU A 8 19.96 -11.99 3.22
N ASN A 9 20.03 -10.99 2.32
CA ASN A 9 19.74 -9.60 2.64
C ASN A 9 18.25 -9.39 2.96
N GLU A 10 17.34 -10.06 2.23
CA GLU A 10 15.90 -9.97 2.49
C GLU A 10 15.51 -10.56 3.86
N GLN A 11 16.06 -11.73 4.22
CA GLN A 11 15.78 -12.34 5.53
C GLN A 11 16.25 -11.45 6.68
N GLN A 12 17.44 -10.85 6.56
CA GLN A 12 17.95 -9.91 7.55
C GLN A 12 17.10 -8.64 7.63
N GLN A 13 16.66 -8.09 6.49
CA GLN A 13 15.76 -6.94 6.47
C GLN A 13 14.43 -7.24 7.18
N LEU A 14 13.87 -8.45 6.99
CA LEU A 14 12.62 -8.86 7.63
C LEU A 14 12.76 -9.13 9.13
N SER A 15 13.91 -9.64 9.59
CA SER A 15 14.17 -9.86 11.02
C SER A 15 14.30 -8.52 11.77
N GLU A 16 14.95 -7.53 11.17
CA GLU A 16 15.15 -6.18 11.72
C GLU A 16 13.95 -5.23 11.51
N LEU A 17 12.92 -5.64 10.77
CA LEU A 17 11.82 -4.79 10.33
C LEU A 17 11.17 -3.97 11.46
N LEU A 18 10.86 -4.61 12.60
CA LEU A 18 10.27 -3.93 13.75
C LEU A 18 11.19 -2.84 14.31
N GLN A 19 12.47 -3.16 14.51
CA GLN A 19 13.45 -2.21 15.03
C GLN A 19 13.61 -1.00 14.12
N ARG A 20 13.64 -1.23 12.80
CA ARG A 20 13.73 -0.16 11.79
C ARG A 20 12.47 0.69 11.74
N LEU A 21 11.29 0.11 11.94
CA LEU A 21 10.04 0.88 12.08
C LEU A 21 10.05 1.75 13.33
N GLU A 22 10.48 1.20 14.47
CA GLU A 22 10.53 1.91 15.76
C GLU A 22 11.52 3.09 15.79
N GLN A 23 12.50 3.12 14.88
CA GLN A 23 13.41 4.27 14.72
C GLN A 23 12.69 5.54 14.24
N ARG A 24 11.58 5.40 13.51
CA ARG A 24 10.81 6.52 12.94
C ARG A 24 9.42 6.67 13.52
N VAL A 25 8.77 5.57 13.91
CA VAL A 25 7.42 5.57 14.47
C VAL A 25 7.49 5.20 15.95
N VAL A 26 7.56 6.22 16.81
CA VAL A 26 7.76 6.05 18.26
C VAL A 26 6.44 5.80 18.99
N GLY A 27 6.46 4.92 19.99
CA GLY A 27 5.32 4.70 20.90
C GLY A 27 4.21 3.79 20.34
N GLN A 28 4.38 3.22 19.15
CA GLN A 28 3.37 2.37 18.48
C GLN A 28 3.77 0.89 18.40
N ARG A 29 4.63 0.41 19.32
CA ARG A 29 5.25 -0.92 19.28
C ARG A 29 4.26 -2.07 19.01
N HIS A 30 3.10 -2.06 19.64
CA HIS A 30 2.09 -3.12 19.47
C HIS A 30 1.53 -3.19 18.03
N ALA A 31 1.21 -2.05 17.44
CA ALA A 31 0.74 -1.98 16.05
C ALA A 31 1.87 -2.37 15.08
N LEU A 32 3.08 -1.83 15.29
CA LEU A 32 4.24 -2.09 14.45
C LEU A 32 4.67 -3.57 14.51
N SER A 33 4.63 -4.20 15.68
CA SER A 33 4.98 -5.62 15.83
C SER A 33 3.98 -6.53 15.12
N THR A 34 2.69 -6.18 15.16
CA THR A 34 1.62 -6.89 14.44
C THR A 34 1.86 -6.82 12.93
N ILE A 35 2.11 -5.61 12.41
CA ILE A 35 2.39 -5.39 10.98
C ILE A 35 3.65 -6.15 10.55
N ALA A 36 4.75 -6.01 11.30
CA ALA A 36 6.01 -6.69 10.99
C ALA A 36 5.86 -8.22 10.99
N THR A 37 5.10 -8.77 11.93
CA THR A 37 4.81 -10.21 11.99
C THR A 37 4.03 -10.66 10.76
N GLN A 38 2.97 -9.94 10.40
CA GLN A 38 2.15 -10.29 9.24
C GLN A 38 2.96 -10.22 7.93
N ILE A 39 3.83 -9.23 7.77
CA ILE A 39 4.71 -9.11 6.60
C ILE A 39 5.64 -10.32 6.48
N ARG A 40 6.25 -10.77 7.60
CA ARG A 40 7.11 -11.96 7.61
C ARG A 40 6.33 -13.21 7.19
N ILE A 41 5.11 -13.40 7.72
CA ILE A 41 4.25 -14.52 7.35
C ILE A 41 3.93 -14.49 5.86
N ASN A 42 3.54 -13.33 5.33
CA ASN A 42 3.16 -13.20 3.92
C ASN A 42 4.36 -13.42 2.98
N ARG A 43 5.57 -12.97 3.34
CA ARG A 43 6.80 -13.22 2.58
C ARG A 43 7.23 -14.70 2.62
N ALA A 44 6.98 -15.41 3.73
CA ALA A 44 7.26 -16.84 3.84
C ALA A 44 6.30 -17.71 3.00
N ASN A 45 5.06 -17.24 2.78
CA ASN A 45 4.00 -18.00 2.14
C ASN A 45 3.96 -17.91 0.60
N MET A 46 5.01 -17.39 -0.08
CA MET A 46 5.11 -17.27 -1.55
C MET A 46 3.77 -16.98 -2.24
N SER A 47 3.26 -15.76 -2.04
CA SER A 47 2.00 -15.31 -2.62
C SER A 47 2.08 -15.14 -4.14
N ASP A 48 0.93 -15.27 -4.80
CA ASP A 48 0.73 -14.82 -6.18
C ASP A 48 1.18 -13.35 -6.33
N PRO A 49 2.12 -13.03 -7.26
CA PRO A 49 2.60 -11.66 -7.49
C PRO A 49 1.51 -10.66 -7.89
N LEU A 50 0.36 -11.15 -8.38
CA LEU A 50 -0.76 -10.31 -8.79
C LEU A 50 -1.69 -9.96 -7.62
N LYS A 51 -1.46 -10.51 -6.42
CA LYS A 51 -2.25 -10.27 -5.23
C LYS A 51 -1.56 -9.31 -4.28
N PRO A 52 -2.30 -8.47 -3.55
CA PRO A 52 -1.73 -7.68 -2.47
C PRO A 52 -1.07 -8.61 -1.45
N THR A 53 0.21 -8.38 -1.16
CA THR A 53 0.96 -9.13 -0.13
C THR A 53 0.37 -8.92 1.25
N GLY A 54 -0.44 -7.87 1.48
CA GLY A 54 -1.17 -7.64 2.71
C GLY A 54 -2.00 -6.35 2.61
N VAL A 55 -3.08 -6.28 3.39
CA VAL A 55 -3.94 -5.10 3.47
C VAL A 55 -4.05 -4.71 4.93
N TYR A 56 -3.75 -3.44 5.22
CA TYR A 56 -3.64 -2.93 6.58
C TYR A 56 -4.49 -1.67 6.71
N MET A 57 -5.32 -1.60 7.76
CA MET A 57 -6.05 -0.40 8.13
C MET A 57 -5.41 0.19 9.39
N LEU A 58 -4.76 1.34 9.24
CA LEU A 58 -4.18 2.07 10.36
C LEU A 58 -5.17 3.15 10.81
N ALA A 59 -5.68 3.05 12.03
CA ALA A 59 -6.64 3.98 12.60
C ALA A 59 -6.07 4.63 13.87
N GLY A 60 -6.41 5.90 14.10
CA GLY A 60 -5.96 6.65 15.27
C GLY A 60 -5.94 8.17 15.02
N PRO A 61 -5.67 8.99 16.06
CA PRO A 61 -5.60 10.45 15.96
C PRO A 61 -4.59 10.95 14.91
N SER A 62 -4.68 12.23 14.54
CA SER A 62 -3.67 12.86 13.69
C SER A 62 -2.30 12.85 14.38
N GLY A 63 -1.23 12.73 13.59
CA GLY A 63 0.16 12.79 14.10
C GLY A 63 0.71 11.52 14.77
N VAL A 64 -0.08 10.44 14.92
CA VAL A 64 0.41 9.20 15.57
C VAL A 64 1.30 8.30 14.71
N GLY A 65 1.64 8.72 13.49
CA GLY A 65 2.56 7.99 12.60
C GLY A 65 1.92 7.01 11.60
N LYS A 66 0.63 7.17 11.28
CA LYS A 66 -0.07 6.30 10.29
C LYS A 66 0.58 6.36 8.90
N THR A 67 0.69 7.55 8.33
CA THR A 67 1.32 7.78 7.01
C THR A 67 2.81 7.48 7.05
N GLU A 68 3.48 7.85 8.14
CA GLU A 68 4.89 7.56 8.37
C GLU A 68 5.17 6.05 8.35
N THR A 69 4.31 5.24 8.96
CA THR A 69 4.42 3.78 8.92
C THR A 69 4.41 3.25 7.49
N ALA A 70 3.49 3.74 6.64
CA ALA A 70 3.42 3.34 5.23
C ALA A 70 4.68 3.75 4.45
N LEU A 71 5.19 4.96 4.69
CA LEU A 71 6.42 5.48 4.07
C LEU A 71 7.64 4.63 4.41
N VAL A 72 7.81 4.31 5.69
CA VAL A 72 8.93 3.47 6.16
C VAL A 72 8.81 2.05 5.60
N LEU A 73 7.61 1.48 5.55
CA LEU A 73 7.38 0.16 4.95
C LEU A 73 7.70 0.14 3.45
N ALA A 74 7.32 1.19 2.71
CA ALA A 74 7.69 1.34 1.30
C ALA A 74 9.23 1.37 1.12
N GLY A 75 9.90 2.17 1.96
CA GLY A 75 11.36 2.27 1.97
C GLY A 75 12.06 0.94 2.25
N LEU A 76 11.62 0.22 3.28
CA LEU A 76 12.25 -1.02 3.72
C LEU A 76 11.98 -2.21 2.80
N LEU A 77 10.83 -2.25 2.12
CA LEU A 77 10.37 -3.45 1.41
C LEU A 77 10.39 -3.35 -0.11
N TYR A 78 10.42 -2.12 -0.66
CA TYR A 78 10.22 -1.88 -2.10
C TYR A 78 11.27 -0.92 -2.70
N GLY A 79 12.41 -0.76 -2.05
CA GLY A 79 13.57 -0.06 -2.63
C GLY A 79 13.53 1.46 -2.54
N GLY A 80 12.72 2.02 -1.64
CA GLY A 80 12.75 3.44 -1.28
C GLY A 80 11.37 4.06 -1.11
N GLU A 81 11.35 5.27 -0.56
CA GLU A 81 10.11 6.02 -0.29
C GLU A 81 9.32 6.35 -1.57
N GLN A 82 9.99 6.48 -2.71
CA GLN A 82 9.37 6.69 -4.02
C GLN A 82 8.50 5.51 -4.48
N SER A 83 8.63 4.34 -3.83
CA SER A 83 7.77 3.19 -4.08
C SER A 83 6.45 3.27 -3.32
N LEU A 84 6.22 4.35 -2.55
CA LEU A 84 4.93 4.68 -1.96
C LEU A 84 4.03 5.37 -2.98
N VAL A 85 2.94 4.72 -3.34
CA VAL A 85 1.84 5.30 -4.13
C VAL A 85 0.79 5.82 -3.16
N THR A 86 0.71 7.14 -2.99
CA THR A 86 -0.29 7.76 -2.12
C THR A 86 -1.52 8.18 -2.93
N ILE A 87 -2.70 7.82 -2.44
CA ILE A 87 -3.98 8.24 -3.00
C ILE A 87 -4.74 9.00 -1.92
N ASN A 88 -5.00 10.28 -2.17
CA ASN A 88 -5.80 11.11 -1.29
C ASN A 88 -7.29 10.87 -1.54
N MET A 89 -7.98 10.23 -0.60
CA MET A 89 -9.39 9.89 -0.74
C MET A 89 -10.33 11.10 -0.66
N SER A 90 -9.86 12.23 -0.14
CA SER A 90 -10.63 13.47 -0.17
C SER A 90 -10.86 14.01 -1.58
N GLU A 91 -10.06 13.60 -2.57
CA GLU A 91 -10.31 13.93 -3.99
C GLU A 91 -11.47 13.13 -4.59
N TYR A 92 -11.93 12.08 -3.89
CA TYR A 92 -12.93 11.14 -4.40
C TYR A 92 -14.23 11.16 -3.58
N GLN A 93 -14.68 12.35 -3.19
CA GLN A 93 -15.91 12.56 -2.41
C GLN A 93 -17.20 12.36 -3.21
N GLU A 94 -17.14 12.49 -4.53
CA GLU A 94 -18.31 12.44 -5.41
C GLU A 94 -18.35 11.16 -6.25
N ALA A 95 -19.53 10.61 -6.52
CA ALA A 95 -19.68 9.34 -7.25
C ALA A 95 -18.97 9.32 -8.62
N HIS A 96 -18.96 10.44 -9.33
CA HIS A 96 -18.35 10.52 -10.67
C HIS A 96 -16.81 10.47 -10.64
N SER A 97 -16.19 10.81 -9.50
CA SER A 97 -14.73 10.79 -9.30
C SER A 97 -14.14 9.37 -9.33
N VAL A 98 -14.96 8.33 -9.07
CA VAL A 98 -14.58 6.91 -9.16
C VAL A 98 -13.98 6.58 -10.52
N SER A 99 -14.49 7.20 -11.58
CA SER A 99 -14.02 7.03 -12.95
C SER A 99 -12.56 7.45 -13.11
N GLY A 100 -12.09 8.48 -12.39
CA GLY A 100 -10.69 8.90 -12.43
C GLY A 100 -9.74 7.87 -11.81
N LEU A 101 -10.23 7.03 -10.90
CA LEU A 101 -9.41 6.08 -10.15
C LEU A 101 -9.17 4.76 -10.91
N LYS A 102 -10.18 4.29 -11.66
CA LYS A 102 -10.12 3.07 -12.49
C LYS A 102 -9.94 3.35 -13.99
N GLY A 103 -10.27 4.56 -14.43
CA GLY A 103 -10.39 4.95 -15.83
C GLY A 103 -11.86 5.01 -16.27
N SER A 104 -12.17 5.94 -17.18
CA SER A 104 -13.53 6.13 -17.70
C SER A 104 -13.99 4.92 -18.53
N PRO A 105 -15.29 4.61 -18.60
CA PRO A 105 -15.84 3.59 -19.51
C PRO A 105 -15.71 3.99 -21.00
N PRO A 106 -15.87 3.04 -21.95
CA PRO A 106 -15.95 3.37 -23.37
C PRO A 106 -17.04 4.41 -23.65
N GLY A 107 -16.70 5.46 -24.41
CA GLY A 107 -17.64 6.53 -24.74
C GLY A 107 -17.63 7.75 -23.81
N TYR A 108 -16.80 7.75 -22.77
CA TYR A 108 -16.60 8.90 -21.86
C TYR A 108 -15.23 9.56 -22.05
N VAL A 109 -15.13 10.86 -21.74
CA VAL A 109 -13.85 11.59 -21.74
C VAL A 109 -12.87 10.91 -20.77
N GLY A 110 -11.63 10.66 -21.21
CA GLY A 110 -10.62 9.93 -20.44
C GLY A 110 -10.61 8.41 -20.66
N TYR A 111 -11.48 7.87 -21.53
CA TYR A 111 -11.39 6.46 -21.92
C TYR A 111 -10.04 6.13 -22.56
N GLY A 112 -9.40 5.05 -22.11
CA GLY A 112 -8.08 4.60 -22.59
C GLY A 112 -6.87 5.26 -21.91
N GLN A 113 -7.07 6.28 -21.07
CA GLN A 113 -5.97 6.90 -20.28
C GLN A 113 -5.59 6.10 -19.03
N GLY A 114 -6.42 5.12 -18.65
CA GLY A 114 -6.28 4.40 -17.38
C GLY A 114 -6.65 5.28 -16.18
N GLY A 115 -6.95 4.66 -15.05
CA GLY A 115 -7.15 5.38 -13.79
C GLY A 115 -5.85 5.58 -13.02
N VAL A 116 -5.83 6.56 -12.12
CA VAL A 116 -4.65 6.92 -11.29
C VAL A 116 -4.06 5.69 -10.61
N LEU A 117 -4.89 4.86 -9.97
CA LEU A 117 -4.44 3.64 -9.30
C LEU A 117 -3.95 2.59 -10.31
N THR A 118 -4.73 2.34 -11.36
CA THR A 118 -4.41 1.28 -12.32
C THR A 118 -3.11 1.56 -13.08
N GLU A 119 -2.83 2.82 -13.42
CA GLU A 119 -1.58 3.20 -14.09
C GLU A 119 -0.39 3.23 -13.13
N ALA A 120 -0.59 3.65 -11.87
CA ALA A 120 0.47 3.61 -10.86
C ALA A 120 0.94 2.17 -10.61
N VAL A 121 0.01 1.23 -10.42
CA VAL A 121 0.32 -0.20 -10.22
C VAL A 121 0.92 -0.82 -11.48
N LYS A 122 0.43 -0.46 -12.67
CA LYS A 122 0.97 -0.97 -13.93
C LYS A 122 2.42 -0.52 -14.18
N ARG A 123 2.77 0.71 -13.81
CA ARG A 123 4.13 1.25 -13.93
C ARG A 123 5.09 0.67 -12.89
N ASN A 124 4.61 0.44 -11.67
CA ASN A 124 5.40 -0.18 -10.61
C ASN A 124 4.57 -1.24 -9.85
N PRO A 125 4.58 -2.50 -10.33
CA PRO A 125 3.86 -3.59 -9.67
C PRO A 125 4.39 -3.90 -8.26
N TYR A 126 5.65 -3.55 -7.99
CA TYR A 126 6.30 -3.71 -6.69
C TYR A 126 6.29 -2.40 -5.91
N SER A 127 5.09 -1.97 -5.51
CA SER A 127 4.87 -0.73 -4.76
C SER A 127 4.04 -0.95 -3.49
N TRP A 128 4.12 0.01 -2.57
CA TRP A 128 3.21 0.13 -1.43
C TRP A 128 2.15 1.17 -1.76
N SER A 129 0.86 0.80 -1.80
CA SER A 129 -0.22 1.78 -1.95
C SER A 129 -0.76 2.25 -0.60
N CYS A 130 -0.90 3.56 -0.40
CA CYS A 130 -1.44 4.16 0.81
C CYS A 130 -2.67 5.01 0.48
N LEU A 131 -3.78 4.71 1.14
CA LEU A 131 -5.05 5.41 1.01
C LEU A 131 -5.19 6.34 2.22
N THR A 132 -5.14 7.66 2.02
CA THR A 132 -5.25 8.64 3.11
C THR A 132 -6.67 9.21 3.17
N GLU A 133 -7.13 9.58 4.36
CA GLU A 133 -8.45 10.21 4.59
C GLU A 133 -9.62 9.37 4.04
N VAL A 134 -9.53 8.04 4.20
CA VAL A 134 -10.52 7.08 3.68
C VAL A 134 -11.96 7.36 4.15
N GLU A 135 -12.12 8.01 5.30
CA GLU A 135 -13.42 8.45 5.83
C GLU A 135 -14.08 9.56 5.01
N LYS A 136 -13.31 10.22 4.12
CA LYS A 136 -13.79 11.26 3.22
C LYS A 136 -14.20 10.72 1.85
N ALA A 137 -13.80 9.50 1.48
CA ALA A 137 -14.15 8.94 0.18
C ALA A 137 -15.65 8.65 0.05
N HIS A 138 -16.16 8.75 -1.17
CA HIS A 138 -17.46 8.24 -1.53
C HIS A 138 -17.55 6.72 -1.25
N PRO A 139 -18.67 6.19 -0.75
CA PRO A 139 -18.82 4.76 -0.44
C PRO A 139 -18.44 3.82 -1.59
N ASP A 140 -18.82 4.17 -2.83
CA ASP A 140 -18.50 3.38 -4.03
C ASP A 140 -16.98 3.26 -4.30
N VAL A 141 -16.21 4.29 -3.92
CA VAL A 141 -14.74 4.27 -4.02
C VAL A 141 -14.19 3.25 -3.03
N MET A 142 -14.67 3.28 -1.79
CA MET A 142 -14.27 2.33 -0.75
C MET A 142 -14.64 0.89 -1.10
N GLU A 143 -15.85 0.66 -1.63
CA GLU A 143 -16.27 -0.68 -2.08
C GLU A 143 -15.34 -1.21 -3.18
N LEU A 144 -14.96 -0.36 -4.13
CA LEU A 144 -14.02 -0.69 -5.19
C LEU A 144 -12.66 -1.13 -4.62
N PHE A 145 -12.10 -0.41 -3.65
CA PHE A 145 -10.84 -0.79 -3.01
C PHE A 145 -10.92 -2.10 -2.23
N ILE A 146 -12.02 -2.31 -1.49
CA ILE A 146 -12.27 -3.57 -0.77
C ILE A 146 -12.32 -4.73 -1.77
N ARG A 147 -12.99 -4.55 -2.91
CA ARG A 147 -13.07 -5.56 -3.97
C ARG A 147 -11.72 -5.88 -4.57
N TYR A 148 -10.87 -4.89 -4.84
CA TYR A 148 -9.50 -5.14 -5.32
C TYR A 148 -8.62 -5.82 -4.27
N SER A 149 -8.83 -5.50 -3.00
CA SER A 149 -8.11 -6.07 -1.86
C SER A 149 -8.47 -7.54 -1.59
N THR A 150 -9.64 -7.99 -2.04
CA THR A 150 -10.22 -9.32 -1.73
C THR A 150 -10.27 -10.27 -2.91
N LYS A 151 -10.01 -9.80 -4.14
CA LYS A 151 -9.97 -10.67 -5.31
C LYS A 151 -8.73 -11.59 -5.24
N ALA A 152 -9.01 -12.83 -4.86
CA ALA A 152 -8.16 -14.00 -5.01
C ALA A 152 -8.16 -14.55 -6.45
#